data_AF-A0A355B980-F1
#
_entry.id   AF-A0A355B980-F1
#
_cell.length_a   1.000
_cell.length_b   1.000
_cell.length_c   1.000
_cell.angle_alpha   90.00
_cell.angle_beta   90.00
_cell.angle_gamma   90.00
#
_symmetry.space_group_name_H-M   'P 1'
#
loop_
_entity.id
_entity.type
_entity.pdbx_description
1 polymer ?
#
loop_
_entity_poly.entity_id
_entity_poly.type
_entity_poly.pdbx_seq_one_letter_code
_entity_poly.pdbx_strand_id
1 'polypeptide(L)' 'VLLKAGDHIVASNSLYGGTYNLLKVTLPRLGITTTFVDPSNPENFKNATQENTRAFFA' A
#
# COMPACT_ATOMS: atom_id res chain seq x y z
N VAL A 1 -1.73 16.12 7.12
CA VAL A 1 -0.99 15.19 6.21
C VAL A 1 -1.33 13.77 6.64
N LEU A 2 -1.74 12.89 5.70
CA LEU A 2 -2.16 11.52 6.01
C LEU A 2 -1.01 10.51 6.07
N LEU A 3 0.03 10.70 5.24
CA LEU A 3 1.20 9.83 5.15
C LEU A 3 2.47 10.68 5.04
N LYS A 4 3.59 10.15 5.53
CA LYS A 4 4.93 10.75 5.46
C LYS A 4 6.00 9.72 5.12
N ALA A 5 7.20 10.19 4.79
CA ALA A 5 8.35 9.31 4.57
C ALA A 5 8.56 8.37 5.76
N GLY A 6 8.76 7.08 5.47
CA GLY A 6 8.84 5.99 6.44
C GLY A 6 7.52 5.25 6.66
N ASP A 7 6.37 5.76 6.19
CA ASP A 7 5.09 5.06 6.30
C ASP A 7 4.93 3.97 5.22
N HIS A 8 4.08 3.00 5.53
CA HIS A 8 3.74 1.88 4.66
C HIS A 8 2.22 1.81 4.40
N ILE A 9 1.85 1.34 3.21
CA ILE A 9 0.47 1.09 2.77
C ILE A 9 0.34 -0.39 2.42
N VAL A 10 -0.79 -1.02 2.74
CA VAL A 10 -1.14 -2.32 2.14
C VAL A 10 -2.30 -2.12 1.19
N ALA A 11 -2.14 -2.53 -0.07
CA ALA A 11 -3.07 -2.23 -1.13
C ALA A 11 -3.49 -3.47 -1.93
N SER A 12 -4.69 -3.45 -2.53
CA SER A 12 -5.11 -4.47 -3.49
C SER A 12 -4.22 -4.46 -4.73
N ASN A 13 -3.91 -5.65 -5.27
CA ASN A 13 -3.24 -5.79 -6.56
C ASN A 13 -4.18 -5.57 -7.78
N SER A 14 -5.49 -5.44 -7.55
CA SER A 14 -6.52 -5.29 -8.59
C SER A 14 -6.93 -3.83 -8.82
N LEU A 15 -6.12 -2.87 -8.37
CA LEU A 15 -6.41 -1.45 -8.48
C LEU A 15 -6.38 -0.94 -9.93
N TYR A 16 -7.09 0.16 -10.17
CA TYR A 16 -6.92 0.94 -11.40
C TYR A 16 -5.44 1.25 -11.65
N GLY A 17 -4.97 1.06 -12.89
CA GLY A 17 -3.54 1.10 -13.22
C GLY A 17 -2.83 2.41 -12.84
N GLY A 18 -3.53 3.55 -12.90
CA GLY A 18 -2.98 4.83 -12.44
C GLY A 18 -2.70 4.85 -10.94
N THR A 19 -3.61 4.30 -10.13
CA THR A 19 -3.43 4.18 -8.68
C THR A 19 -2.30 3.20 -8.37
N TYR A 20 -2.26 2.06 -9.05
CA TYR A 20 -1.17 1.09 -8.91
C TYR A 20 0.18 1.75 -9.19
N ASN A 21 0.31 2.50 -10.29
CA ASN A 21 1.55 3.20 -10.66
C ASN A 21 1.93 4.28 -9.66
N LEU A 22 0.97 5.07 -9.15
CA LEU A 22 1.23 6.07 -8.11
C LEU A 22 1.86 5.41 -6.87
N LEU A 23 1.24 4.34 -6.37
CA LEU A 23 1.70 3.62 -5.18
C LEU A 23 3.01 2.86 -5.41
N LYS A 24 3.21 2.27 -6.60
CA LYS A 24 4.38 1.43 -6.93
C LYS A 24 5.62 2.23 -7.34
N VAL A 25 5.44 3.37 -8.02
CA VAL A 25 6.54 4.09 -8.69
C VAL A 25 6.81 5.44 -8.07
N THR A 26 5.77 6.23 -7.80
CA THR A 26 5.92 7.61 -7.35
C THR A 26 6.14 7.70 -5.84
N LEU A 27 5.28 7.08 -5.04
CA LEU A 27 5.35 7.17 -3.58
C LEU A 27 6.65 6.63 -2.95
N PRO A 28 7.29 5.57 -3.48
CA PRO A 28 8.58 5.12 -2.96
C PRO A 28 9.68 6.17 -3.06
N ARG A 29 9.62 7.06 -4.07
CA ARG A 29 10.57 8.19 -4.21
C ARG A 29 10.38 9.26 -3.13
N LEU A 30 9.20 9.29 -2.51
CA LEU A 30 8.87 10.15 -1.37
C LEU A 30 9.03 9.41 -0.02
N GLY A 31 9.60 8.21 -0.03
CA GLY A 31 9.85 7.40 1.17
C GLY A 31 8.62 6.65 1.69
N ILE A 32 7.52 6.56 0.94
CA ILE A 32 6.33 5.79 1.32
C ILE A 32 6.30 4.49 0.52
N THR A 33 6.19 3.35 1.19
CA THR A 33 6.22 2.03 0.53
C THR A 33 4.84 1.39 0.49
N THR A 34 4.65 0.41 -0.39
CA THR A 34 3.38 -0.31 -0.52
C THR A 34 3.59 -1.79 -0.74
N THR A 35 2.89 -2.62 0.03
CA THR A 35 2.73 -4.06 -0.23
C THR A 35 1.41 -4.29 -0.94
N PHE A 36 1.44 -4.97 -2.08
CA PHE A 36 0.24 -5.33 -2.83
C PHE A 36 -0.20 -6.75 -2.49
N VAL A 37 -1.49 -6.95 -2.25
CA VAL A 37 -2.08 -8.24 -1.85
C VAL A 37 -3.27 -8.61 -2.72
N ASP A 38 -3.58 -9.91 -2.80
CA ASP A 38 -4.85 -10.37 -3.38
C ASP A 38 -6.00 -10.04 -2.42
N PRO A 39 -6.98 -9.21 -2.84
CA PRO A 39 -8.07 -8.79 -1.98
C PRO A 39 -9.14 -9.86 -1.75
N SER A 40 -9.13 -10.97 -2.48
CA SER A 40 -10.11 -12.06 -2.32
C SER A 40 -10.01 -12.76 -0.96
N ASN A 41 -8.85 -12.65 -0.30
CA ASN A 41 -8.61 -13.13 1.05
C ASN A 41 -8.22 -11.97 1.98
N PRO A 42 -9.14 -11.48 2.84
CA PRO A 42 -8.88 -10.37 3.77
C PRO A 42 -7.70 -10.60 4.73
N GLU A 43 -7.36 -11.85 5.07
CA GLU A 43 -6.21 -12.14 5.93
C GLU A 43 -4.88 -11.71 5.29
N ASN A 44 -4.82 -11.59 3.95
CA ASN A 44 -3.63 -11.09 3.27
C ASN A 44 -3.30 -9.65 3.69
N PHE A 45 -4.30 -8.80 3.91
CA PHE A 45 -4.07 -7.43 4.37
C PHE A 45 -3.46 -7.41 5.77
N LYS A 46 -4.01 -8.24 6.67
CA LYS A 46 -3.50 -8.39 8.03
C LYS A 46 -2.07 -8.92 8.03
N ASN A 47 -1.79 -9.96 7.25
CA ASN A 47 -0.46 -10.58 7.17
C ASN A 47 0.59 -9.65 6.56
N ALA A 48 0.19 -8.75 5.65
CA ALA A 48 1.06 -7.74 5.07
C ALA A 48 1.23 -6.48 5.95
N THR A 49 0.53 -6.41 7.09
CA THR A 49 0.61 -5.26 7.99
C THR A 49 1.95 -5.21 8.71
N GLN A 50 2.54 -4.03 8.78
CA GLN A 50 3.80 -3.72 9.46
C GLN A 50 3.53 -2.66 10.53
N GLU A 51 4.45 -2.45 11.46
CA GLU A 51 4.31 -1.45 12.54
C GLU A 51 4.09 -0.02 12.00
N ASN A 52 4.70 0.29 10.86
CA ASN A 52 4.57 1.55 10.14
C ASN A 52 3.44 1.54 9.09
N THR A 53 2.58 0.52 9.02
CA THR A 53 1.39 0.58 8.16
C THR A 53 0.43 1.66 8.67
N ARG A 54 0.05 2.59 7.80
CA ARG A 54 -0.86 3.70 8.12
C ARG A 54 -2.12 3.73 7.28
N ALA A 55 -2.20 2.94 6.21
CA ALA A 55 -3.38 2.87 5.36
C ALA A 55 -3.57 1.48 4.71
N PHE A 56 -4.83 1.12 4.52
CA PHE A 56 -5.29 0.04 3.65
C PHE A 56 -6.03 0.65 2.45
N PHE A 57 -5.81 0.12 1.24
CA PHE A 57 -6.47 0.62 0.03
C PHE A 57 -6.85 -0.53 -0.91
N ALA A 58 -8.15 -0.81 -1.09
CA ALA A 58 -8.64 -1.96 -1.84
C ALA A 58 -9.49 -1.54 -3.05
#